data_AF-A0A3D3UDJ4-F1
#
_entry.id   AF-A0A3D3UDJ4-F1
#
_cell.length_a   1.000
_cell.length_b   1.000
_cell.length_c   1.000
_cell.angle_alpha   90.00
_cell.angle_beta   90.00
_cell.angle_gamma   90.00
#
_symmetry.space_group_name_H-M   'P 1'
#
loop_
_entity.id
_entity.type
_entity.pdbx_description
1 polymer ?
#
loop_
_entity_poly.entity_id
_entity_poly.type
_entity_poly.pdbx_seq_one_letter_code
_entity_poly.pdbx_strand_id
1 'polypeptide(L)' 'LPLNTSGGNLAECYMHGLELITEAVRQIRGESPNQVENAKVAMVTSGPMVTPVSNSIFGSEEVL' A
#
# COMPACT_ATOMS: atom_id res chain seq x y z
N LEU A 1 -5.35 8.16 9.35
CA LEU A 1 -5.00 7.37 8.15
C LEU A 1 -3.91 6.40 8.55
N PRO A 2 -4.20 5.09 8.63
CA PRO A 2 -3.17 4.07 8.79
C PRO A 2 -2.13 4.19 7.66
N LEU A 3 -0.85 4.03 7.98
CA LEU A 3 0.26 4.21 7.05
C LEU A 3 1.26 3.09 7.26
N ASN A 4 1.78 2.51 6.17
CA ASN A 4 2.77 1.43 6.20
C ASN A 4 2.36 0.31 7.17
N THR A 5 1.14 -0.23 7.00
CA THR A 5 0.56 -1.27 7.84
C THR A 5 1.38 -2.56 7.88
N SER A 6 2.17 -2.84 6.85
CA SER A 6 3.14 -3.94 6.84
C SER A 6 4.44 -3.63 7.61
N GLY A 7 4.69 -2.37 7.94
CA GLY A 7 5.99 -1.84 8.39
C GLY A 7 6.73 -1.06 7.30
N GLY A 8 6.34 -1.22 6.03
CA GLY A 8 6.93 -0.56 4.87
C GLY A 8 8.43 -0.77 4.74
N ASN A 9 9.09 0.12 3.99
CA ASN A 9 10.53 0.05 3.71
C ASN A 9 11.45 -0.07 4.94
N LEU A 10 10.99 0.35 6.12
CA LEU A 10 11.80 0.37 7.34
C LEU A 10 11.76 -0.94 8.12
N ALA A 11 10.64 -1.66 8.09
CA ALA A 11 10.42 -2.82 8.96
C ALA A 11 9.95 -4.08 8.23
N GLU A 12 9.36 -3.98 7.04
CA GLU A 12 8.98 -5.13 6.21
C GLU A 12 10.15 -5.57 5.34
N CYS A 13 10.47 -4.77 4.33
CA CYS A 13 11.51 -5.00 3.35
C CYS A 13 11.71 -3.74 2.51
N TYR A 14 12.94 -3.46 2.05
CA TYR A 14 13.19 -2.44 1.05
C TYR A 14 13.22 -3.08 -0.35
N MET A 15 12.06 -3.34 -0.94
CA MET A 15 11.93 -3.90 -2.30
C MET A 15 11.52 -2.81 -3.31
N HIS A 16 12.06 -1.61 -3.11
CA HIS A 16 11.85 -0.45 -3.98
C HIS A 16 10.35 -0.11 -4.19
N GLY A 17 9.52 -0.31 -3.17
CA GLY A 17 8.10 0.06 -3.20
C GLY A 17 7.16 -1.03 -3.71
N LEU A 18 7.68 -2.15 -4.24
CA LEU A 18 6.84 -3.28 -4.68
C LEU A 18 6.12 -3.95 -3.50
N GLU A 19 6.74 -3.95 -2.33
CA GLU A 19 6.14 -4.41 -1.09
C GLU A 19 4.91 -3.57 -0.71
N LEU A 20 4.95 -2.24 -0.89
CA LEU A 20 3.82 -1.36 -0.60
C LEU A 20 2.61 -1.63 -1.51
N ILE A 21 2.86 -1.98 -2.77
CA ILE A 21 1.80 -2.39 -3.71
C ILE A 21 1.13 -3.67 -3.21
N THR A 22 1.93 -4.64 -2.76
CA THR A 22 1.42 -5.91 -2.22
C THR A 22 0.57 -5.66 -0.98
N GLU A 23 1.05 -4.84 -0.05
CA GLU A 23 0.29 -4.50 1.15
C GLU A 23 -1.00 -3.73 0.82
N ALA A 24 -0.98 -2.80 -0.13
CA ALA A 24 -2.18 -2.09 -0.56
C ALA A 24 -3.24 -3.06 -1.10
N VAL A 25 -2.85 -4.03 -1.93
CA VAL A 25 -3.77 -5.06 -2.45
C VAL A 25 -4.30 -5.96 -1.32
N ARG A 26 -3.45 -6.35 -0.36
CA ARG A 26 -3.88 -7.13 0.81
C ARG A 26 -4.89 -6.39 1.66
N GLN A 27 -4.69 -5.09 1.89
CA GLN A 27 -5.63 -4.23 2.61
C GLN A 27 -6.99 -4.19 1.92
N ILE A 28 -7.02 -3.99 0.59
CA ILE A 28 -8.28 -4.00 -0.20
C ILE A 28 -8.98 -5.37 -0.16
N ARG A 29 -8.22 -6.46 -0.09
CA ARG A 29 -8.77 -7.83 -0.04
C ARG A 29 -9.15 -8.33 1.35
N GLY A 30 -8.75 -7.63 2.42
CA GLY A 30 -8.98 -8.10 3.79
C GLY A 30 -7.98 -9.17 4.25
N GLU A 31 -6.78 -9.24 3.66
CA GLU A 31 -5.79 -10.31 3.86
C GLU A 31 -4.47 -9.82 4.52
N SER A 32 -4.46 -8.58 5.04
CA SER A 32 -3.29 -8.05 5.75
C SER A 32 -3.23 -8.59 7.19
N PRO A 33 -2.03 -8.89 7.75
CA PRO A 33 -1.89 -9.24 9.16
C PRO A 33 -2.25 -8.06 10.07
N ASN A 34 -2.13 -6.83 9.55
CA ASN A 34 -2.45 -5.58 10.23
C ASN A 34 -3.61 -4.91 9.48
N GLN A 35 -4.71 -5.65 9.33
CA GLN A 35 -5.86 -5.23 8.54
C GLN A 35 -6.49 -3.93 9.06
N VAL A 36 -6.68 -2.96 8.17
CA VAL A 36 -7.46 -1.76 8.43
C VAL A 36 -8.93 -2.09 8.24
N GLU A 37 -9.74 -1.71 9.23
CA GLU A 37 -11.19 -1.91 9.18
C GLU A 37 -11.81 -1.14 8.01
N ASN A 38 -12.65 -1.81 7.23
CA ASN A 38 -13.38 -1.24 6.09
C ASN A 38 -12.47 -0.54 5.06
N ALA A 39 -11.27 -1.07 4.81
CA ALA A 39 -10.36 -0.56 3.80
C ALA A 39 -10.92 -0.78 2.38
N LYS A 40 -11.44 0.29 1.77
CA LYS A 40 -11.98 0.27 0.39
C LYS A 40 -11.09 0.96 -0.64
N VAL A 41 -10.21 1.86 -0.19
CA VAL A 41 -9.27 2.60 -1.05
C VAL A 41 -7.91 2.63 -0.37
N ALA A 42 -6.84 2.42 -1.14
CA ALA A 42 -5.46 2.52 -0.70
C ALA A 42 -4.63 3.33 -1.70
N MET A 43 -3.68 4.12 -1.21
CA MET A 43 -2.77 4.92 -2.04
C MET A 43 -1.33 4.48 -1.78
N VAL A 44 -0.58 4.25 -2.86
CA VAL A 44 0.85 3.95 -2.80
C VAL A 44 1.63 5.09 -3.45
N THR A 45 2.63 5.59 -2.72
CA THR A 45 3.53 6.65 -3.21
C THR A 45 4.93 6.10 -3.39
N SER A 46 5.53 6.35 -4.56
CA SER A 46 6.93 5.99 -4.81
C SER A 46 7.91 6.79 -3.97
N GLY A 47 9.15 6.29 -3.89
CA GLY A 47 10.23 6.91 -3.13
C GLY A 47 10.56 8.35 -3.59
N PRO A 48 10.88 9.25 -2.65
CA PRO A 48 11.26 10.63 -2.98
C PRO A 48 12.66 10.70 -3.62
N MET A 49 12.99 11.85 -4.23
CA MET A 49 14.33 12.22 -4.71
C MET A 49 14.91 11.40 -5.88
N VAL A 50 14.11 10.56 -6.54
CA VAL A 50 14.48 9.84 -7.76
C VAL A 50 13.47 10.12 -8.86
N THR A 51 13.89 10.24 -10.11
CA THR A 51 12.99 10.40 -11.27
C THR A 51 13.29 9.34 -12.31
N PRO A 52 12.26 8.65 -12.84
CA PRO A 52 10.81 8.91 -12.68
C PRO A 52 10.21 8.40 -11.36
N VAL A 53 9.11 9.02 -10.92
CA VAL A 53 8.24 8.53 -9.82
C VAL A 53 6.86 8.15 -10.34
N SER A 54 6.24 7.16 -9.72
CA SER A 54 4.85 6.77 -9.99
C SER A 54 4.06 6.65 -8.68
N ASN A 55 2.78 6.99 -8.73
CA ASN A 55 1.85 6.78 -7.62
C ASN A 55 0.65 5.99 -8.14
N SER A 56 0.04 5.18 -7.29
CA SER A 56 -1.12 4.37 -7.65
C SER A 56 -2.19 4.42 -6.56
N ILE A 57 -3.44 4.26 -6.99
CA ILE A 57 -4.60 4.11 -6.12
C ILE A 57 -5.22 2.75 -6.42
N PHE A 58 -5.51 1.99 -5.38
CA PHE A 58 -6.22 0.71 -5.45
C PHE A 58 -7.59 0.87 -4.78
N GLY A 59 -8.62 0.31 -5.38
CA GLY A 59 -9.99 0.33 -4.87
C GLY A 59 -10.61 -1.06 -4.86
N SER A 60 -11.53 -1.31 -3.92
CA SER A 60 -12.43 -2.46 -4.00
C SER A 60 -13.46 -2.27 -5.12
N GLU A 61 -14.11 -3.35 -5.55
CA GLU A 61 -15.16 -3.29 -6.57
C GLU A 61 -16.33 -2.35 -6.20
N GLU A 62 -16.62 -2.18 -4.90
CA GLU A 62 -17.66 -1.28 -4.42
C GLU A 62 -17.41 0.20 -4.73
N VAL A 63 -16.15 0.60 -4.92
CA VAL A 63 -15.73 2.01 -5.07
C VAL A 63 -15.15 2.32 -6.45
N LEU A 64 -15.26 1.39 -7.40
CA LEU A 64 -14.90 1.55 -8.81
C LEU A 64 -16.13 1.91 -9.65
#